data_AF-A0A9E6EH15-F1
#
_entry.id   AF-A0A9E6EH15-F1
#
_cell.length_a   1.000
_cell.length_b   1.000
_cell.length_c   1.000
_cell.angle_alpha   90.00
_cell.angle_beta   90.00
_cell.angle_gamma   90.00
#
_symmetry.space_group_name_H-M   'P 1'
#
loop_
_entity.id
_entity.type
_entity.pdbx_description
1 polymer ?
#
loop_
_entity_poly.entity_id
_entity_poly.type
_entity_poly.pdbx_seq_one_letter_code
_entity_poly.pdbx_strand_id
1 'polypeptide(L)'
;MIGKFENNYADALRGFQHDPAGKVATLHNHPTSEHTERIVKTQKEMDQIWADYLAGGLDPEEERLAREFAEKRKRYEDTVVNPALKALQAGDFSKEAMMALLTGNRDLGLETRRALGGPCLVGEEASVLAFCDGERVIPMLAAQDHKRVFDADQGPNTGGMGAYAPAPVVTEALLERIQEEILEPTLRGMAAEGSPYRGVLYAGLMITAQGPKVIEYNCRFGDPETQVILPLLETDLVEIAFACIEGRLDAARIWWKTMSAVCVVLAAGGYPGDYAKGQAISGLEAAEKQPGVMVWHAATAAGADGHFVTAGGRVLSVIAVGDTLAEAVERVYAAAEKIKFDHMHYRRDIAARALRR
;
A
#
# COMPACT_ATOMS: atom_id res chain seq x y z
N MET A 1 15.12 -5.07 9.71
CA MET A 1 14.54 -6.37 10.07
C MET A 1 13.92 -6.98 8.81
N ILE A 2 14.76 -7.33 7.82
CA ILE A 2 14.31 -8.09 6.63
C ILE A 2 14.41 -9.54 7.09
N GLY A 3 13.29 -10.12 7.50
CA GLY A 3 13.23 -11.51 7.92
C GLY A 3 13.83 -12.38 6.83
N LYS A 4 14.72 -13.30 7.21
CA LYS A 4 15.13 -14.41 6.35
C LYS A 4 13.84 -15.03 5.81
N PHE A 5 13.60 -14.94 4.50
CA PHE A 5 12.54 -15.72 3.88
C PHE A 5 12.97 -17.20 3.93
N GLU A 6 12.66 -17.85 5.04
CA GLU A 6 12.67 -19.30 5.19
C GLU A 6 11.46 -19.81 4.40
N ASN A 7 11.73 -20.51 3.31
CA ASN A 7 10.73 -21.09 2.43
C ASN A 7 11.18 -22.52 2.14
N ASN A 8 10.26 -23.49 2.21
CA ASN A 8 10.50 -24.91 1.99
C ASN A 8 11.32 -25.22 0.73
N TYR A 9 11.12 -24.49 -0.37
CA TYR A 9 11.92 -24.62 -1.58
C TYR A 9 13.40 -24.26 -1.35
N ALA A 10 13.65 -23.15 -0.64
CA ALA A 10 15.01 -22.71 -0.32
C ALA A 10 15.69 -23.66 0.66
N ASP A 11 14.96 -24.18 1.65
CA ASP A 11 15.49 -25.20 2.57
C ASP A 11 15.76 -26.53 1.86
N ALA A 12 14.90 -26.97 0.93
CA ALA A 12 15.16 -28.16 0.12
C ALA A 12 16.39 -27.98 -0.77
N LEU A 13 16.53 -26.82 -1.43
CA LEU A 13 17.69 -26.50 -2.25
C LEU A 13 18.98 -26.45 -1.42
N ARG A 14 18.95 -25.89 -0.21
CA ARG A 14 20.08 -25.93 0.73
C ARG A 14 20.38 -27.35 1.19
N GLY A 15 19.36 -28.17 1.43
CA GLY A 15 19.53 -29.58 1.76
C GLY A 15 20.34 -30.33 0.69
N PHE A 16 20.07 -30.09 -0.59
CA PHE A 16 20.84 -30.71 -1.68
C PHE A 16 22.33 -30.30 -1.72
N GLN A 17 22.69 -29.18 -1.10
CA GLN A 17 24.10 -28.75 -1.00
C GLN A 17 24.91 -29.58 0.00
N HIS A 18 24.27 -30.45 0.78
CA HIS A 18 24.93 -31.39 1.70
C HIS A 18 25.49 -32.63 1.00
N ASP A 19 25.35 -32.75 -0.33
CA ASP A 19 25.93 -33.84 -1.12
C ASP A 19 27.41 -34.08 -0.74
N PRO A 20 27.78 -35.24 -0.16
CA PRO A 20 29.15 -35.53 0.25
C PRO A 20 30.16 -35.48 -0.90
N ALA A 21 29.71 -35.67 -2.15
CA ALA A 21 30.54 -35.54 -3.35
C ALA A 21 30.65 -34.10 -3.87
N GLY A 22 29.84 -33.19 -3.32
CA GLY A 22 29.73 -31.79 -3.72
C GLY A 22 30.79 -30.88 -3.08
N LYS A 23 31.29 -29.92 -3.86
CA LYS A 23 32.31 -28.95 -3.39
C LYS A 23 31.84 -28.01 -2.27
N VAL A 24 30.52 -27.90 -2.07
CA VAL A 24 29.89 -26.95 -1.15
C VAL A 24 29.40 -27.60 0.15
N ALA A 25 29.46 -28.93 0.28
CA ALA A 25 29.02 -29.62 1.49
C ALA A 25 29.83 -29.20 2.74
N THR A 26 31.11 -28.87 2.55
CA THR A 26 32.00 -28.37 3.61
C THR A 26 31.61 -26.99 4.15
N LEU A 27 30.71 -26.27 3.49
CA LEU A 27 30.20 -24.97 3.95
C LEU A 27 29.07 -25.13 4.99
N HIS A 28 28.53 -26.34 5.17
CA HIS A 28 27.49 -26.62 6.15
C HIS A 28 28.11 -27.28 7.38
N ASN A 29 27.81 -26.75 8.57
CA ASN A 29 28.33 -27.23 9.86
C ASN A 29 27.25 -27.89 10.72
N HIS A 30 26.15 -28.29 10.10
CA HIS A 30 24.96 -28.89 10.71
C HIS A 30 24.48 -30.04 9.82
N PRO A 31 23.67 -30.99 10.34
CA PRO A 31 23.19 -32.11 9.54
C PRO A 31 22.10 -31.69 8.54
N THR A 32 21.96 -32.45 7.46
CA THR A 32 20.89 -32.26 6.45
C THR A 32 19.49 -32.35 7.08
N SER A 33 19.34 -33.12 8.18
CA SER A 33 18.08 -33.27 8.90
C SER A 33 17.50 -31.94 9.37
N GLU A 34 18.33 -30.95 9.72
CA GLU A 34 17.87 -29.63 10.14
C GLU A 34 17.04 -28.92 9.05
N HIS A 35 17.40 -29.08 7.78
CA HIS A 35 16.61 -28.55 6.66
C HIS A 35 15.30 -29.32 6.50
N THR A 36 15.34 -30.65 6.58
CA THR A 36 14.13 -31.48 6.43
C THR A 36 13.12 -31.25 7.56
N GLU A 37 13.60 -31.08 8.79
CA GLU A 37 12.78 -30.76 9.97
C GLU A 37 12.17 -29.37 9.86
N ARG A 38 12.93 -28.37 9.38
CA ARG A 38 12.39 -27.03 9.07
C ARG A 38 11.26 -27.11 8.04
N ILE A 39 11.43 -27.86 6.95
CA ILE A 39 10.39 -28.01 5.91
C ILE A 39 9.11 -28.58 6.53
N VAL A 40 9.21 -29.67 7.29
CA VAL A 40 8.05 -30.33 7.93
C VAL A 40 7.36 -29.37 8.91
N LYS A 41 8.13 -28.64 9.72
CA LYS A 41 7.60 -27.66 10.66
C LYS A 41 6.82 -26.56 9.93
N THR A 42 7.42 -25.95 8.91
CA THR A 42 6.80 -24.89 8.12
C THR A 42 5.55 -25.37 7.39
N GLN A 43 5.55 -26.59 6.82
CA GLN A 43 4.35 -27.18 6.21
C GLN A 43 3.20 -27.28 7.21
N LYS A 44 3.48 -27.77 8.42
CA LYS A 44 2.47 -27.89 9.49
C LYS A 44 1.93 -26.52 9.93
N GLU A 45 2.80 -25.54 10.09
CA GLU A 45 2.41 -24.15 10.43
C GLU A 45 1.55 -23.53 9.32
N MET A 46 1.94 -23.69 8.05
CA MET A 46 1.16 -23.21 6.90
C MET A 46 -0.20 -23.93 6.80
N ASP A 47 -0.26 -25.23 7.06
CA ASP A 47 -1.51 -26.00 7.04
C ASP A 47 -2.47 -25.52 8.14
N GLN A 48 -1.94 -25.20 9.33
CA GLN A 48 -2.75 -24.62 10.40
C GLN A 48 -3.27 -23.23 10.03
N ILE A 49 -2.40 -22.34 9.52
CA ILE A 49 -2.80 -20.99 9.09
C ILE A 49 -3.90 -21.06 8.02
N TRP A 50 -3.77 -21.97 7.05
CA TRP A 50 -4.79 -22.15 6.01
C TRP A 50 -6.09 -22.76 6.55
N ALA A 51 -6.00 -23.69 7.50
CA ALA A 51 -7.19 -24.23 8.16
C ALA A 51 -7.94 -23.14 8.93
N ASP A 52 -7.21 -22.29 9.68
CA ASP A 52 -7.77 -21.18 10.43
C ASP A 52 -8.39 -20.13 9.49
N TYR A 53 -7.71 -19.79 8.39
CA TYR A 53 -8.21 -18.87 7.37
C TYR A 53 -9.50 -19.39 6.70
N LEU A 54 -9.55 -20.67 6.33
CA LEU A 54 -10.72 -21.30 5.72
C LEU A 54 -11.89 -21.51 6.71
N ALA A 55 -11.60 -21.57 8.01
CA ALA A 55 -12.61 -21.61 9.06
C ALA A 55 -13.14 -20.20 9.42
N GLY A 56 -12.52 -19.15 8.90
CA GLY A 56 -12.93 -17.76 9.09
C GLY A 56 -14.23 -17.40 8.36
N GLY A 57 -14.73 -16.18 8.62
CA GLY A 57 -15.93 -15.65 7.97
C GLY A 57 -15.67 -15.15 6.55
N LEU A 58 -15.32 -16.05 5.63
CA LEU A 58 -15.13 -15.74 4.21
C LEU A 58 -16.49 -15.61 3.50
N ASP A 59 -16.61 -14.64 2.59
CA ASP A 59 -17.74 -14.61 1.65
C ASP A 59 -17.63 -15.76 0.62
N PRO A 60 -18.70 -16.08 -0.14
CA PRO A 60 -18.67 -17.22 -1.07
C PRO A 60 -17.59 -17.16 -2.15
N GLU A 61 -17.21 -15.96 -2.61
CA GLU A 61 -16.16 -15.79 -3.61
C GLU A 61 -14.78 -15.90 -2.96
N GLU A 62 -14.60 -15.31 -1.77
CA GLU A 62 -13.39 -15.46 -0.97
C GLU A 62 -13.14 -16.93 -0.61
N GLU A 63 -14.18 -17.67 -0.21
CA GLU A 63 -14.12 -19.10 0.08
C GLU A 63 -13.70 -19.89 -1.17
N ARG A 64 -14.31 -19.59 -2.33
CA ARG A 64 -13.97 -20.23 -3.60
C ARG A 64 -12.50 -20.00 -3.95
N LEU A 65 -12.02 -18.76 -3.87
CA LEU A 65 -10.63 -18.39 -4.16
C LEU A 65 -9.65 -19.02 -3.17
N ALA A 66 -10.00 -19.01 -1.88
CA ALA A 66 -9.20 -19.61 -0.82
C ALA A 66 -9.04 -21.12 -1.03
N ARG A 67 -10.12 -21.83 -1.38
CA ARG A 67 -10.10 -23.27 -1.70
C ARG A 67 -9.28 -23.54 -2.95
N GLU A 68 -9.47 -22.77 -4.01
CA GLU A 68 -8.69 -22.90 -5.25
C GLU A 68 -7.18 -22.71 -5.00
N PHE A 69 -6.82 -21.71 -4.17
CA PHE A 69 -5.43 -21.52 -3.76
C PHE A 69 -4.92 -22.67 -2.90
N ALA A 70 -5.69 -23.12 -1.90
CA ALA A 70 -5.29 -24.21 -1.00
C ALA A 70 -5.02 -25.51 -1.78
N GLU A 71 -5.86 -25.82 -2.78
CA GLU A 71 -5.66 -26.96 -3.69
C GLU A 71 -4.37 -26.84 -4.50
N LYS A 72 -4.12 -25.67 -5.11
CA LYS A 72 -2.89 -25.42 -5.88
C LYS A 72 -1.64 -25.46 -5.01
N ARG A 73 -1.71 -24.91 -3.79
CA ARG A 73 -0.65 -25.00 -2.78
C ARG A 73 -0.34 -26.44 -2.43
N LYS A 74 -1.37 -27.26 -2.15
CA LYS A 74 -1.16 -28.68 -1.82
C LYS A 74 -0.57 -29.45 -2.99
N ARG A 75 -1.04 -29.20 -4.21
CA ARG A 75 -0.46 -29.76 -5.43
C ARG A 75 1.02 -29.38 -5.60
N TYR A 76 1.38 -28.13 -5.36
CA TYR A 76 2.77 -27.67 -5.36
C TYR A 76 3.60 -28.40 -4.31
N GLU A 77 3.09 -28.51 -3.07
CA GLU A 77 3.75 -29.22 -1.99
C GLU A 77 4.00 -30.69 -2.36
N ASP A 78 2.97 -31.40 -2.82
CA ASP A 78 3.03 -32.83 -3.12
C ASP A 78 3.89 -33.16 -4.34
N THR A 79 3.96 -32.25 -5.31
CA THR A 79 4.67 -32.48 -6.58
C THR A 79 6.10 -31.93 -6.57
N VAL A 80 6.37 -30.90 -5.76
CA VAL A 80 7.65 -30.17 -5.80
C VAL A 80 8.44 -30.35 -4.51
N VAL A 81 7.82 -30.07 -3.36
CA VAL A 81 8.53 -30.03 -2.07
C VAL A 81 8.66 -31.43 -1.45
N ASN A 82 7.57 -32.20 -1.40
CA ASN A 82 7.51 -33.51 -0.75
C ASN A 82 8.42 -34.56 -1.44
N PRO A 83 8.57 -34.59 -2.77
CA PRO A 83 9.55 -35.47 -3.40
C PRO A 83 11.00 -35.10 -3.04
N ALA A 84 11.33 -33.81 -3.02
CA ALA A 84 12.66 -33.34 -2.61
C ALA A 84 12.94 -33.65 -1.13
N LEU A 85 11.96 -33.44 -0.25
CA LEU A 85 12.03 -33.81 1.16
C LEU A 85 12.32 -35.31 1.34
N LYS A 86 11.60 -36.18 0.63
CA LYS A 86 11.80 -37.64 0.68
C LYS A 86 13.18 -38.04 0.17
N ALA A 87 13.67 -37.43 -0.91
CA ALA A 87 15.00 -37.67 -1.43
C ALA A 87 16.08 -37.33 -0.39
N LEU A 88 16.00 -36.13 0.19
CA LEU A 88 16.94 -35.69 1.25
C LEU A 88 16.90 -36.59 2.49
N GLN A 89 15.71 -37.01 2.93
CA GLN A 89 15.56 -37.95 4.05
C GLN A 89 16.14 -39.34 3.75
N ALA A 90 16.13 -39.75 2.48
CA ALA A 90 16.76 -41.00 2.03
C ALA A 90 18.27 -40.86 1.75
N GLY A 91 18.84 -39.66 1.88
CA GLY A 91 20.23 -39.38 1.50
C GLY A 91 20.47 -39.38 -0.01
N ASP A 92 19.43 -39.20 -0.81
CA ASP A 92 19.50 -39.07 -2.27
C ASP A 92 19.77 -37.61 -2.65
N PHE A 93 21.01 -37.34 -3.07
CA PHE A 93 21.47 -36.05 -3.57
C PHE A 93 21.60 -36.01 -5.11
N SER A 94 20.94 -36.94 -5.81
CA SER A 94 21.05 -37.07 -7.26
C SER A 94 20.68 -35.79 -7.99
N LYS A 95 21.31 -35.60 -9.16
CA LYS A 95 20.99 -34.49 -10.06
C LYS A 95 19.52 -34.55 -10.47
N GLU A 96 18.98 -35.75 -10.63
CA GLU A 96 17.59 -36.02 -10.98
C GLU A 96 16.64 -35.47 -9.92
N ALA A 97 16.88 -35.77 -8.63
CA ALA A 97 16.08 -35.27 -7.51
C ALA A 97 16.14 -33.74 -7.38
N MET A 98 17.34 -33.15 -7.52
CA MET A 98 17.51 -31.69 -7.51
C MET A 98 16.81 -31.03 -8.71
N MET A 99 16.94 -31.60 -9.91
CA MET A 99 16.32 -31.04 -11.12
C MET A 99 14.80 -31.08 -11.05
N ALA A 100 14.20 -32.12 -10.46
CA ALA A 100 12.76 -32.20 -10.23
C ALA A 100 12.24 -31.04 -9.36
N LEU A 101 12.98 -30.67 -8.30
CA LEU A 101 12.67 -29.50 -7.47
C LEU A 101 12.71 -28.19 -8.28
N LEU A 102 13.77 -28.01 -9.08
CA LEU A 102 13.99 -26.77 -9.85
C LEU A 102 12.93 -26.56 -10.94
N THR A 103 12.57 -27.60 -11.68
CA THR A 103 11.58 -27.51 -12.78
C THR A 103 10.17 -27.35 -12.24
N GLY A 104 9.79 -28.13 -11.22
CA GLY A 104 8.48 -28.06 -10.59
C GLY A 104 8.19 -26.68 -9.97
N ASN A 105 9.21 -26.02 -9.42
CA ASN A 105 9.06 -24.69 -8.83
C ASN A 105 8.66 -23.61 -9.85
N ARG A 106 9.07 -23.75 -11.12
CA ARG A 106 8.79 -22.75 -12.15
C ARG A 106 7.31 -22.71 -12.53
N ASP A 107 6.74 -23.86 -12.87
CA ASP A 107 5.40 -23.91 -13.45
C ASP A 107 4.31 -23.89 -12.35
N LEU A 108 4.39 -24.80 -11.38
CA LEU A 108 3.42 -24.89 -10.29
C LEU A 108 3.55 -23.72 -9.30
N GLY A 109 4.76 -23.18 -9.12
CA GLY A 109 4.97 -22.00 -8.29
C GLY A 109 4.33 -20.74 -8.88
N LEU A 110 4.33 -20.61 -10.22
CA LEU A 110 3.64 -19.51 -10.90
C LEU A 110 2.12 -19.66 -10.83
N GLU A 111 1.59 -20.88 -11.04
CA GLU A 111 0.15 -21.16 -10.89
C GLU A 111 -0.35 -20.83 -9.48
N THR A 112 0.40 -21.25 -8.47
CA THR A 112 0.08 -20.99 -7.06
C THR A 112 0.10 -19.48 -6.77
N ARG A 113 1.13 -18.75 -7.24
CA ARG A 113 1.19 -17.29 -7.09
C ARG A 113 0.03 -16.56 -7.77
N ARG A 114 -0.37 -17.01 -8.96
CA ARG A 114 -1.51 -16.40 -9.67
C ARG A 114 -2.82 -16.59 -8.92
N ALA A 115 -2.98 -17.72 -8.22
CA ALA A 115 -4.17 -17.96 -7.42
C ALA A 115 -4.29 -17.05 -6.19
N LEU A 116 -3.17 -16.51 -5.64
CA LEU A 116 -3.23 -15.51 -4.56
C LEU A 116 -3.80 -14.17 -5.02
N GLY A 117 -3.61 -13.82 -6.29
CA GLY A 117 -3.98 -12.49 -6.80
C GLY A 117 -5.48 -12.30 -7.00
N GLY A 118 -6.27 -13.38 -6.98
CA GLY A 118 -7.69 -13.34 -7.27
C GLY A 118 -8.04 -12.71 -8.62
N PRO A 119 -9.33 -12.49 -8.91
CA PRO A 119 -9.76 -11.64 -10.01
C PRO A 119 -9.41 -10.18 -9.71
N CYS A 120 -9.18 -9.41 -10.77
CA CYS A 120 -9.01 -7.96 -10.66
C CYS A 120 -10.25 -7.34 -10.00
N LEU A 121 -10.07 -6.58 -8.91
CA LEU A 121 -11.15 -5.82 -8.31
C LEU A 121 -11.55 -4.68 -9.27
N VAL A 122 -12.84 -4.63 -9.60
CA VAL A 122 -13.39 -3.61 -10.51
C VAL A 122 -14.28 -2.68 -9.71
N GLY A 123 -13.97 -1.39 -9.77
CA GLY A 123 -14.68 -0.37 -9.04
C GLY A 123 -14.00 0.98 -9.17
N GLU A 124 -14.27 1.86 -8.21
CA GLU A 124 -13.58 3.13 -8.08
C GLU A 124 -12.73 3.17 -6.82
N GLU A 125 -11.47 3.57 -6.96
CA GLU A 125 -10.53 3.64 -5.84
C GLU A 125 -10.88 4.80 -4.89
N ALA A 126 -10.71 4.56 -3.60
CA ALA A 126 -10.80 5.57 -2.55
C ALA A 126 -9.82 5.23 -1.42
N SER A 127 -9.41 6.26 -0.69
CA SER A 127 -8.55 6.16 0.50
C SER A 127 -9.34 6.64 1.71
N VAL A 128 -9.44 5.80 2.74
CA VAL A 128 -9.98 6.19 4.04
C VAL A 128 -8.89 6.02 5.08
N LEU A 129 -8.46 7.14 5.65
CA LEU A 129 -7.50 7.17 6.74
C LEU A 129 -8.27 7.27 8.06
N ALA A 130 -7.66 6.83 9.15
CA ALA A 130 -8.27 6.91 10.46
C ALA A 130 -7.23 7.13 11.57
N PHE A 131 -7.64 7.87 12.60
CA PHE A 131 -6.89 7.98 13.84
C PHE A 131 -7.20 6.76 14.73
N CYS A 132 -6.17 6.09 15.24
CA CYS A 132 -6.29 4.90 16.07
C CYS A 132 -5.51 5.07 17.38
N ASP A 133 -6.10 4.65 18.50
CA ASP A 133 -5.49 4.73 19.85
C ASP A 133 -5.18 3.35 20.48
N GLY A 134 -5.33 2.28 19.69
CA GLY A 134 -5.14 0.89 20.10
C GLY A 134 -6.45 0.15 20.37
N GLU A 135 -7.54 0.87 20.60
CA GLU A 135 -8.87 0.29 20.85
C GLU A 135 -9.96 0.95 19.97
N ARG A 136 -9.89 2.28 19.84
CA ARG A 136 -10.83 3.10 19.09
C ARG A 136 -10.23 3.54 17.76
N VAL A 137 -11.09 3.69 16.78
CA VAL A 137 -10.77 4.21 15.44
C VAL A 137 -11.77 5.31 15.08
N ILE A 138 -11.26 6.44 14.58
CA ILE A 138 -12.09 7.52 14.04
C ILE A 138 -11.68 7.77 12.59
N PRO A 139 -12.54 7.48 11.59
CA PRO A 139 -12.22 7.75 10.21
C PRO A 139 -12.10 9.26 9.93
N MET A 140 -11.20 9.61 9.02
CA MET A 140 -11.05 10.94 8.43
C MET A 140 -11.95 11.06 7.20
N LEU A 141 -11.98 12.24 6.59
CA LEU A 141 -12.61 12.44 5.28
C LEU A 141 -12.01 11.47 4.25
N ALA A 142 -12.87 10.83 3.45
CA ALA A 142 -12.42 10.01 2.34
C ALA A 142 -11.72 10.88 1.29
N ALA A 143 -10.62 10.38 0.73
CA ALA A 143 -9.90 11.02 -0.36
C ALA A 143 -9.82 10.08 -1.57
N GLN A 144 -9.50 10.62 -2.74
CA GLN A 144 -9.16 9.81 -3.92
C GLN A 144 -7.87 10.35 -4.53
N ASP A 145 -6.83 9.50 -4.56
CA ASP A 145 -5.55 9.76 -5.22
C ASP A 145 -5.60 9.34 -6.70
N HIS A 146 -4.72 9.96 -7.49
CA HIS A 146 -4.47 9.68 -8.89
C HIS A 146 -3.05 9.11 -9.04
N LYS A 147 -2.92 7.78 -8.94
CA LYS A 147 -1.63 7.07 -8.97
C LYS A 147 -0.90 7.17 -10.31
N ARG A 148 -1.61 7.25 -11.43
CA ARG A 148 -1.02 7.22 -12.79
C ARG A 148 -0.39 8.57 -13.16
N VAL A 149 0.76 8.52 -13.83
CA VAL A 149 1.58 9.72 -14.11
C VAL A 149 0.94 10.70 -15.09
N PHE A 150 0.18 10.21 -16.09
CA PHE A 150 -0.40 11.04 -17.14
C PHE A 150 -1.93 11.16 -16.98
N ASP A 151 -2.49 12.16 -17.65
CA ASP A 151 -3.93 12.38 -17.74
C ASP A 151 -4.67 11.13 -18.24
N ALA A 152 -5.94 11.00 -17.90
CA ALA A 152 -6.81 9.87 -18.22
C ALA A 152 -6.25 8.52 -17.73
N ASP A 153 -5.57 8.56 -16.57
CA ASP A 153 -5.01 7.40 -15.88
C ASP A 153 -4.04 6.57 -16.73
N GLN A 154 -3.23 7.25 -17.56
CA GLN A 154 -2.26 6.63 -18.45
C GLN A 154 -0.83 6.59 -17.84
N GLY A 155 0.01 5.72 -18.40
CA GLY A 155 1.42 5.60 -18.03
C GLY A 155 1.65 4.79 -16.76
N PRO A 156 2.89 4.74 -16.24
CA PRO A 156 3.23 3.98 -15.03
C PRO A 156 2.52 4.49 -13.78
N ASN A 157 2.40 3.61 -12.77
CA ASN A 157 2.03 4.00 -11.42
C ASN A 157 3.13 4.86 -10.79
N THR A 158 2.71 5.79 -9.94
CA THR A 158 3.55 6.71 -9.18
C THR A 158 3.18 6.62 -7.70
N GLY A 159 3.84 7.40 -6.84
CA GLY A 159 3.38 7.62 -5.47
C GLY A 159 2.09 8.45 -5.34
N GLY A 160 1.51 8.94 -6.44
CA GLY A 160 0.34 9.82 -6.46
C GLY A 160 0.66 11.17 -7.11
N MET A 161 -0.11 11.55 -8.14
CA MET A 161 0.03 12.82 -8.89
C MET A 161 -0.94 13.90 -8.42
N GLY A 162 -1.85 13.56 -7.52
CA GLY A 162 -2.81 14.51 -6.96
C GLY A 162 -3.97 13.79 -6.31
N ALA A 163 -4.58 14.47 -5.34
CA ALA A 163 -5.72 13.94 -4.61
C ALA A 163 -6.79 15.01 -4.45
N TYR A 164 -7.97 14.59 -4.01
CA TYR A 164 -9.02 15.50 -3.56
C TYR A 164 -9.81 14.89 -2.42
N ALA A 165 -10.40 15.74 -1.59
CA ALA A 165 -11.27 15.37 -0.48
C ALA A 165 -12.39 16.43 -0.29
N PRO A 166 -13.58 16.03 0.18
CA PRO A 166 -14.03 14.64 0.35
C PRO A 166 -14.29 13.95 -1.00
N ALA A 167 -14.04 12.64 -1.07
CA ALA A 167 -14.29 11.84 -2.28
C ALA A 167 -15.78 11.40 -2.33
N PRO A 168 -16.58 11.86 -3.33
CA PRO A 168 -18.03 11.62 -3.35
C PRO A 168 -18.41 10.17 -3.67
N VAL A 169 -17.43 9.31 -3.99
CA VAL A 169 -17.64 7.86 -4.13
C VAL A 169 -17.89 7.21 -2.77
N VAL A 170 -17.39 7.82 -1.69
CA VAL A 170 -17.63 7.40 -0.32
C VAL A 170 -18.66 8.33 0.29
N THR A 171 -19.91 7.89 0.29
CA THR A 171 -21.00 8.58 1.00
C THR A 171 -20.85 8.40 2.51
N GLU A 172 -21.55 9.20 3.31
CA GLU A 172 -21.54 9.07 4.77
C GLU A 172 -21.92 7.64 5.22
N ALA A 173 -22.99 7.10 4.65
CA ALA A 173 -23.42 5.72 4.93
C ALA A 173 -22.38 4.67 4.50
N LEU A 174 -21.59 4.94 3.44
CA LEU A 174 -20.50 4.05 3.06
C LEU A 174 -19.30 4.19 4.00
N LEU A 175 -19.02 5.39 4.51
CA LEU A 175 -17.96 5.64 5.48
C LEU A 175 -18.25 4.92 6.80
N GLU A 176 -19.50 4.96 7.27
CA GLU A 176 -19.98 4.18 8.44
C GLU A 176 -19.74 2.68 8.23
N ARG A 177 -20.13 2.15 7.07
CA ARG A 177 -19.86 0.75 6.73
C ARG A 177 -18.36 0.43 6.67
N ILE A 178 -17.54 1.30 6.11
CA ILE A 178 -16.07 1.13 6.09
C ILE A 178 -15.52 1.08 7.52
N GLN A 179 -16.04 1.93 8.41
CA GLN A 179 -15.63 1.88 9.81
C GLN A 179 -16.00 0.53 10.46
N GLU A 180 -17.26 0.12 10.37
CA GLU A 180 -17.78 -1.08 11.04
C GLU A 180 -17.27 -2.40 10.45
N GLU A 181 -17.15 -2.47 9.12
CA GLU A 181 -16.82 -3.69 8.38
C GLU A 181 -15.32 -3.84 8.11
N ILE A 182 -14.53 -2.76 8.14
CA ILE A 182 -13.11 -2.77 7.76
C ILE A 182 -12.20 -2.25 8.87
N LEU A 183 -12.37 -1.01 9.31
CA LEU A 183 -11.42 -0.36 10.21
C LEU A 183 -11.47 -0.94 11.63
N GLU A 184 -12.65 -1.07 12.22
CA GLU A 184 -12.80 -1.62 13.57
C GLU A 184 -12.43 -3.11 13.65
N PRO A 185 -12.86 -4.00 12.72
CA PRO A 185 -12.41 -5.39 12.73
C PRO A 185 -10.90 -5.52 12.59
N THR A 186 -10.26 -4.67 11.77
CA THR A 186 -8.80 -4.66 11.63
C THR A 186 -8.13 -4.30 12.95
N LEU A 187 -8.61 -3.26 13.63
CA LEU A 187 -8.04 -2.85 14.92
C LEU A 187 -8.25 -3.92 16.01
N ARG A 188 -9.43 -4.53 16.06
CA ARG A 188 -9.73 -5.65 16.98
C ARG A 188 -8.86 -6.87 16.71
N GLY A 189 -8.65 -7.23 15.45
CA GLY A 189 -7.80 -8.35 15.06
C GLY A 189 -6.34 -8.13 15.49
N MET A 190 -5.78 -6.96 15.18
CA MET A 190 -4.44 -6.56 15.60
C MET A 190 -4.25 -6.61 17.12
N ALA A 191 -5.25 -6.13 17.88
CA ALA A 191 -5.22 -6.20 19.35
C ALA A 191 -5.31 -7.65 19.87
N ALA A 192 -6.14 -8.50 19.27
CA ALA A 192 -6.26 -9.91 19.63
C ALA A 192 -4.96 -10.70 19.39
N GLU A 193 -4.15 -10.29 18.40
CA GLU A 193 -2.82 -10.81 18.12
C GLU A 193 -1.72 -10.21 19.01
N GLY A 194 -2.07 -9.42 20.03
CA GLY A 194 -1.12 -8.79 20.95
C GLY A 194 -0.35 -7.61 20.34
N SER A 195 -0.83 -7.06 19.22
CA SER A 195 -0.20 -5.97 18.48
C SER A 195 -1.16 -4.79 18.28
N PRO A 196 -1.71 -4.18 19.36
CA PRO A 196 -2.67 -3.08 19.24
C PRO A 196 -2.09 -1.90 18.44
N TYR A 197 -2.85 -1.40 17.47
CA TYR A 197 -2.37 -0.41 16.52
C TYR A 197 -2.67 1.03 16.97
N ARG A 198 -1.63 1.88 17.03
CA ARG A 198 -1.74 3.31 17.37
C ARG A 198 -1.15 4.18 16.27
N GLY A 199 -1.83 5.27 15.93
CA GLY A 199 -1.38 6.24 14.92
C GLY A 199 -2.41 6.40 13.81
N VAL A 200 -1.94 6.55 12.57
CA VAL A 200 -2.81 6.69 11.40
C VAL A 200 -2.87 5.35 10.67
N LEU A 201 -4.06 4.77 10.59
CA LEU A 201 -4.32 3.62 9.73
C LEU A 201 -4.86 4.14 8.39
N TYR A 202 -4.21 3.77 7.30
CA TYR A 202 -4.67 4.08 5.95
C TYR A 202 -5.24 2.81 5.34
N ALA A 203 -6.48 2.86 4.87
CA ALA A 203 -7.11 1.80 4.08
C ALA A 203 -7.25 2.27 2.63
N GLY A 204 -6.50 1.63 1.72
CA GLY A 204 -6.72 1.77 0.28
C GLY A 204 -7.85 0.83 -0.13
N LEU A 205 -8.91 1.37 -0.71
CA LEU A 205 -10.16 0.67 -0.98
C LEU A 205 -10.50 0.68 -2.46
N MET A 206 -11.11 -0.41 -2.92
CA MET A 206 -11.89 -0.45 -4.15
C MET A 206 -13.37 -0.42 -3.79
N ILE A 207 -14.09 0.61 -4.23
CA ILE A 207 -15.55 0.68 -4.09
C ILE A 207 -16.19 -0.08 -5.26
N THR A 208 -16.59 -1.31 -5.00
CA THR A 208 -17.15 -2.23 -6.00
C THR A 208 -18.68 -2.20 -5.97
N ALA A 209 -19.33 -2.89 -6.92
CA ALA A 209 -20.78 -3.08 -6.91
C ALA A 209 -21.28 -3.88 -5.68
N GLN A 210 -20.39 -4.65 -5.04
CA GLN A 210 -20.70 -5.46 -3.86
C GLN A 210 -20.38 -4.74 -2.54
N GLY A 211 -19.71 -3.58 -2.60
CA GLY A 211 -19.28 -2.82 -1.43
C GLY A 211 -17.77 -2.53 -1.42
N PRO A 212 -17.26 -1.95 -0.32
CA PRO A 212 -15.85 -1.60 -0.19
C PRO A 212 -15.02 -2.87 0.00
N LYS A 213 -13.94 -3.02 -0.76
CA LYS A 213 -12.95 -4.09 -0.60
C LYS A 213 -11.57 -3.49 -0.36
N VAL A 214 -10.85 -4.01 0.61
CA VAL A 214 -9.50 -3.55 0.94
C VAL A 214 -8.52 -4.01 -0.14
N ILE A 215 -7.75 -3.07 -0.68
CA ILE A 215 -6.62 -3.32 -1.58
C ILE A 215 -5.35 -3.46 -0.75
N GLU A 216 -5.10 -2.48 0.14
CA GLU A 216 -3.89 -2.40 0.94
C GLU A 216 -4.10 -1.59 2.21
N TYR A 217 -3.25 -1.82 3.20
CA TYR A 217 -3.09 -0.96 4.37
C TYR A 217 -1.75 -0.24 4.33
N ASN A 218 -1.74 1.02 4.78
CA ASN A 218 -0.50 1.73 5.12
C ASN A 218 -0.54 2.17 6.59
N CYS A 219 0.63 2.20 7.22
CA CYS A 219 0.77 2.48 8.65
C CYS A 219 1.10 3.95 8.96
N ARG A 220 0.63 4.86 8.12
CA ARG A 220 0.94 6.30 8.19
C ARG A 220 -0.06 7.10 7.36
N PHE A 221 0.04 8.42 7.48
CA PHE A 221 -0.52 9.35 6.53
C PHE A 221 -0.13 9.02 5.08
N GLY A 222 -1.12 9.14 4.19
CA GLY A 222 -0.97 9.03 2.74
C GLY A 222 -0.35 10.29 2.15
N ASP A 223 0.19 10.20 0.94
CA ASP A 223 0.78 11.33 0.24
C ASP A 223 0.54 11.11 -1.27
N PRO A 224 -0.38 11.85 -1.91
CA PRO A 224 -0.80 13.21 -1.54
C PRO A 224 -2.13 13.35 -0.76
N GLU A 225 -2.70 12.29 -0.17
CA GLU A 225 -4.02 12.40 0.49
C GLU A 225 -4.01 13.32 1.73
N THR A 226 -2.91 13.35 2.48
CA THR A 226 -2.78 14.22 3.65
C THR A 226 -2.91 15.70 3.29
N GLN A 227 -2.41 16.06 2.11
CA GLN A 227 -2.45 17.41 1.56
C GLN A 227 -3.86 17.90 1.23
N VAL A 228 -4.85 17.02 1.17
CA VAL A 228 -6.26 17.40 0.98
C VAL A 228 -7.13 17.14 2.21
N ILE A 229 -6.72 16.23 3.09
CA ILE A 229 -7.43 15.95 4.33
C ILE A 229 -7.13 17.02 5.39
N LEU A 230 -5.86 17.24 5.72
CA LEU A 230 -5.48 18.11 6.85
C LEU A 230 -5.89 19.58 6.68
N PRO A 231 -5.89 20.19 5.48
CA PRO A 231 -6.42 21.55 5.33
C PRO A 231 -7.91 21.71 5.66
N LEU A 232 -8.66 20.60 5.65
CA LEU A 232 -10.07 20.56 6.02
C LEU A 232 -10.28 20.25 7.50
N LEU A 233 -9.23 19.90 8.25
CA LEU A 233 -9.33 19.61 9.68
C LEU A 233 -9.46 20.92 10.49
N GLU A 234 -10.49 21.01 11.33
CA GLU A 234 -10.65 22.16 12.24
C GLU A 234 -10.09 21.89 13.64
N THR A 235 -10.17 20.65 14.10
CA THR A 235 -9.60 20.24 15.39
C THR A 235 -8.07 20.23 15.33
N ASP A 236 -7.39 20.65 16.40
CA ASP A 236 -5.93 20.63 16.46
C ASP A 236 -5.39 19.19 16.31
N LEU A 237 -4.58 18.98 15.28
CA LEU A 237 -3.94 17.70 15.00
C LEU A 237 -3.06 17.21 16.17
N VAL A 238 -2.44 18.12 16.92
CA VAL A 238 -1.60 17.78 18.07
C VAL A 238 -2.46 17.21 19.20
N GLU A 239 -3.63 17.79 19.46
CA GLU A 239 -4.57 17.27 20.46
C GLU A 239 -5.07 15.85 20.10
N ILE A 240 -5.37 15.62 18.81
CA ILE A 240 -5.75 14.29 18.32
C ILE A 240 -4.59 13.30 18.50
N ALA A 241 -3.36 13.70 18.17
CA ALA A 241 -2.19 12.85 18.34
C ALA A 241 -1.97 12.45 19.81
N PHE A 242 -2.15 13.39 20.76
CA PHE A 242 -2.11 13.07 22.18
C PHE A 242 -3.24 12.13 22.60
N ALA A 243 -4.45 12.32 22.09
CA ALA A 243 -5.57 11.39 22.34
C ALA A 243 -5.25 9.97 21.85
N CYS A 244 -4.59 9.82 20.68
CA CYS A 244 -4.12 8.52 20.19
C CYS A 244 -3.06 7.89 21.10
N ILE A 245 -2.10 8.69 21.58
CA ILE A 245 -1.02 8.22 22.48
C ILE A 245 -1.59 7.76 23.83
N GLU A 246 -2.57 8.49 24.34
CA GLU A 246 -3.12 8.27 25.68
C GLU A 246 -4.30 7.29 25.73
N GLY A 247 -4.82 6.83 24.58
CA GLY A 247 -5.97 5.92 24.55
C GLY A 247 -7.29 6.62 24.89
N ARG A 248 -7.47 7.86 24.40
CA ARG A 248 -8.61 8.74 24.76
C ARG A 248 -9.37 9.26 23.54
N LEU A 249 -9.35 8.54 22.40
CA LEU A 249 -10.11 8.97 21.23
C LEU A 249 -11.62 8.92 21.46
N ASP A 250 -12.10 8.12 22.40
CA ASP A 250 -13.53 8.04 22.79
C ASP A 250 -14.13 9.40 23.23
N ALA A 251 -13.31 10.27 23.83
CA ALA A 251 -13.70 11.60 24.26
C ALA A 251 -13.35 12.70 23.23
N ALA A 252 -12.61 12.36 22.17
CA ALA A 252 -12.18 13.32 21.16
C ALA A 252 -13.34 13.72 20.25
N ARG A 253 -13.51 15.03 20.02
CA ARG A 253 -14.43 15.57 19.01
C ARG A 253 -13.62 16.13 17.85
N ILE A 254 -13.68 15.45 16.71
CA ILE A 254 -12.95 15.84 15.50
C ILE A 254 -13.93 16.55 14.56
N TRP A 255 -13.64 17.82 14.27
CA TRP A 255 -14.44 18.67 13.40
C TRP A 255 -13.72 18.90 12.08
N TRP A 256 -14.49 18.90 11.00
CA TRP A 256 -14.02 19.10 9.64
C TRP A 256 -14.78 20.27 9.00
N LYS A 257 -14.10 21.00 8.12
CA LYS A 257 -14.69 22.03 7.28
C LYS A 257 -15.65 21.41 6.29
N THR A 258 -16.82 22.03 6.11
CA THR A 258 -17.72 21.73 5.00
C THR A 258 -17.24 22.41 3.72
N MET A 259 -16.08 21.98 3.23
CA MET A 259 -15.39 22.52 2.06
C MET A 259 -14.77 21.38 1.25
N SER A 260 -14.21 21.69 0.09
CA SER A 260 -13.43 20.73 -0.72
C SER A 260 -11.99 21.19 -0.86
N ALA A 261 -11.07 20.23 -0.88
CA ALA A 261 -9.66 20.46 -1.12
C ALA A 261 -9.17 19.62 -2.30
N VAL A 262 -8.29 20.20 -3.11
CA VAL A 262 -7.64 19.52 -4.25
C VAL A 262 -6.15 19.77 -4.17
N CYS A 263 -5.36 18.73 -4.39
CA CYS A 263 -3.91 18.79 -4.47
C CYS A 263 -3.46 18.34 -5.87
N VAL A 264 -2.64 19.17 -6.53
CA VAL A 264 -1.93 18.82 -7.76
C VAL A 264 -0.43 18.71 -7.43
N VAL A 265 0.16 17.57 -7.74
CA VAL A 265 1.61 17.36 -7.55
C VAL A 265 2.36 17.88 -8.77
N LEU A 266 3.31 18.79 -8.54
CA LEU A 266 4.28 19.23 -9.53
C LEU A 266 5.50 18.33 -9.45
N ALA A 267 5.74 17.54 -10.49
CA ALA A 267 6.81 16.56 -10.59
C ALA A 267 7.96 17.05 -11.50
N ALA A 268 9.16 16.57 -11.22
CA ALA A 268 10.32 16.72 -12.10
C ALA A 268 10.10 15.94 -13.40
N GLY A 269 10.53 16.54 -14.52
CA GLY A 269 10.44 15.89 -15.83
C GLY A 269 11.14 14.54 -15.84
N GLY A 270 10.43 13.51 -16.29
CA GLY A 270 10.92 12.12 -16.33
C GLY A 270 10.44 11.23 -15.18
N TYR A 271 9.94 11.80 -14.07
CA TYR A 271 9.27 11.03 -13.01
C TYR A 271 8.10 10.20 -13.60
N PRO A 272 7.91 8.91 -13.22
CA PRO A 272 8.60 8.16 -12.16
C PRO A 272 9.90 7.44 -12.56
N GLY A 273 10.39 7.66 -13.79
CA GLY A 273 11.69 7.18 -14.24
C GLY A 273 12.85 8.09 -13.81
N ASP A 274 13.86 8.23 -14.66
CA ASP A 274 14.99 9.12 -14.40
C ASP A 274 14.58 10.59 -14.56
N TYR A 275 14.98 11.43 -13.59
CA TYR A 275 14.67 12.86 -13.59
C TYR A 275 15.87 13.68 -13.12
N ALA A 276 15.95 14.92 -13.61
CA ALA A 276 16.97 15.87 -13.22
C ALA A 276 16.67 16.49 -11.84
N LYS A 277 17.72 16.87 -11.11
CA LYS A 277 17.66 17.64 -9.87
C LYS A 277 18.40 18.97 -10.04
N GLY A 278 18.21 19.89 -9.11
CA GLY A 278 18.88 21.19 -9.10
C GLY A 278 18.23 22.25 -9.98
N GLN A 279 17.02 22.00 -10.50
CA GLN A 279 16.33 22.97 -11.34
C GLN A 279 15.72 24.08 -10.49
N ALA A 280 16.00 25.34 -10.83
CA ALA A 280 15.49 26.50 -10.10
C ALA A 280 13.97 26.56 -10.15
N ILE A 281 13.36 26.78 -8.98
CA ILE A 281 11.91 26.89 -8.79
C ILE A 281 11.55 28.37 -8.64
N SER A 282 10.59 28.82 -9.44
CA SER A 282 10.06 30.19 -9.41
C SER A 282 8.54 30.20 -9.29
N GLY A 283 7.97 31.33 -8.88
CA GLY A 283 6.51 31.55 -8.85
C GLY A 283 5.79 31.10 -7.58
N LEU A 284 6.50 30.61 -6.56
CA LEU A 284 5.92 30.17 -5.27
C LEU A 284 5.06 31.26 -4.62
N GLU A 285 5.64 32.46 -4.40
CA GLU A 285 4.91 33.57 -3.78
C GLU A 285 3.68 34.00 -4.61
N ALA A 286 3.76 33.92 -5.93
CA ALA A 286 2.65 34.31 -6.81
C ALA A 286 1.49 33.30 -6.74
N ALA A 287 1.81 32.02 -6.53
CA ALA A 287 0.83 30.96 -6.28
C ALA A 287 0.16 31.15 -4.91
N GLU A 288 0.93 31.32 -3.84
CA GLU A 288 0.43 31.45 -2.46
C GLU A 288 -0.35 32.75 -2.19
N LYS A 289 -0.15 33.79 -2.99
CA LYS A 289 -0.99 35.01 -2.93
C LYS A 289 -2.46 34.76 -3.29
N GLN A 290 -2.80 33.61 -3.87
CA GLN A 290 -4.19 33.27 -4.18
C GLN A 290 -4.93 32.82 -2.91
N PRO A 291 -6.14 33.33 -2.66
CA PRO A 291 -6.93 32.91 -1.51
C PRO A 291 -7.17 31.39 -1.50
N GLY A 292 -6.97 30.77 -0.34
CA GLY A 292 -7.21 29.34 -0.15
C GLY A 292 -6.16 28.43 -0.79
N VAL A 293 -5.04 28.97 -1.29
CA VAL A 293 -3.95 28.18 -1.87
C VAL A 293 -2.80 28.02 -0.89
N MET A 294 -2.24 26.81 -0.84
CA MET A 294 -1.01 26.48 -0.12
C MET A 294 -0.05 25.74 -1.05
N VAL A 295 1.25 25.97 -0.89
CA VAL A 295 2.28 25.22 -1.64
C VAL A 295 3.15 24.47 -0.66
N TRP A 296 2.97 23.16 -0.57
CA TRP A 296 3.76 22.32 0.32
C TRP A 296 4.96 21.73 -0.42
N HIS A 297 6.12 21.82 0.23
CA HIS A 297 7.38 21.32 -0.31
C HIS A 297 7.52 19.82 -0.06
N ALA A 298 7.68 19.03 -1.13
CA ALA A 298 7.93 17.59 -1.04
C ALA A 298 9.42 17.28 -1.21
N ALA A 299 9.97 17.55 -2.39
CA ALA A 299 11.37 17.30 -2.68
C ALA A 299 12.05 18.53 -3.28
N THR A 300 12.26 19.54 -2.44
CA THR A 300 13.03 20.75 -2.76
C THR A 300 14.26 20.87 -1.87
N ALA A 301 15.29 21.56 -2.35
CA ALA A 301 16.45 21.93 -1.55
C ALA A 301 16.75 23.44 -1.69
N ALA A 302 17.55 23.98 -0.78
CA ALA A 302 18.12 25.31 -0.96
C ALA A 302 19.23 25.26 -2.03
N GLY A 303 19.13 26.13 -3.03
CA GLY A 303 20.14 26.37 -4.04
C GLY A 303 21.28 27.25 -3.55
N ALA A 304 22.35 27.36 -4.35
CA ALA A 304 23.54 28.12 -4.00
C ALA A 304 23.30 29.64 -3.88
N ASP A 305 22.27 30.14 -4.57
CA ASP A 305 21.81 31.54 -4.57
C ASP A 305 20.69 31.80 -3.54
N GLY A 306 20.33 30.79 -2.73
CA GLY A 306 19.24 30.86 -1.76
C GLY A 306 17.86 30.60 -2.35
N HIS A 307 17.72 30.39 -3.66
CA HIS A 307 16.45 30.00 -4.28
C HIS A 307 16.19 28.50 -4.11
N PHE A 308 14.93 28.09 -4.11
CA PHE A 308 14.59 26.67 -4.05
C PHE A 308 14.90 25.97 -5.38
N VAL A 309 15.41 24.75 -5.29
CA VAL A 309 15.68 23.88 -6.43
C VAL A 309 15.00 22.52 -6.29
N THR A 310 14.74 21.82 -7.40
CA THR A 310 14.21 20.46 -7.38
C THR A 310 15.23 19.48 -6.74
N ALA A 311 14.77 18.55 -5.91
CA ALA A 311 15.62 17.58 -5.21
C ALA A 311 15.12 16.13 -5.28
N GLY A 312 13.96 15.90 -5.89
CA GLY A 312 13.35 14.57 -6.05
C GLY A 312 12.26 14.57 -7.12
N GLY A 313 11.59 13.41 -7.27
CA GLY A 313 10.60 13.18 -8.34
C GLY A 313 9.33 14.01 -8.18
N ARG A 314 8.67 13.95 -7.02
CA ARG A 314 7.54 14.83 -6.66
C ARG A 314 8.10 16.03 -5.93
N VAL A 315 8.00 17.22 -6.52
CA VAL A 315 8.71 18.42 -6.06
C VAL A 315 7.86 19.23 -5.11
N LEU A 316 6.63 19.55 -5.53
CA LEU A 316 5.69 20.39 -4.77
C LEU A 316 4.28 19.79 -4.81
N SER A 317 3.51 20.05 -3.78
CA SER A 317 2.06 19.85 -3.74
C SER A 317 1.39 21.22 -3.72
N VAL A 318 0.72 21.58 -4.82
CA VAL A 318 -0.13 22.78 -4.86
C VAL A 318 -1.50 22.38 -4.40
N ILE A 319 -1.99 23.01 -3.36
CA ILE A 319 -3.24 22.67 -2.69
C ILE A 319 -4.16 23.88 -2.78
N ALA A 320 -5.42 23.67 -3.12
CA ALA A 320 -6.44 24.69 -2.99
C ALA A 320 -7.65 24.18 -2.23
N VAL A 321 -8.19 25.01 -1.35
CA VAL A 321 -9.46 24.80 -0.65
C VAL A 321 -10.50 25.74 -1.24
N GLY A 322 -11.70 25.25 -1.48
CA GLY A 322 -12.85 25.99 -2.00
C GLY A 322 -14.15 25.54 -1.36
N ASP A 323 -15.19 26.37 -1.46
CA ASP A 323 -16.53 26.03 -0.95
C ASP A 323 -17.12 24.84 -1.72
N THR A 324 -16.67 24.63 -2.96
CA THR A 324 -17.01 23.49 -3.80
C THR A 324 -15.76 22.85 -4.41
N LEU A 325 -15.89 21.59 -4.83
CA LEU A 325 -14.82 20.89 -5.56
C LEU A 325 -14.42 21.63 -6.84
N ALA A 326 -15.39 22.17 -7.59
CA ALA A 326 -15.14 22.90 -8.83
C ALA A 326 -14.29 24.15 -8.59
N GLU A 327 -14.59 24.90 -7.53
CA GLU A 327 -13.80 26.07 -7.15
C GLU A 327 -12.38 25.71 -6.70
N ALA A 328 -12.24 24.64 -5.90
CA ALA A 328 -10.91 24.14 -5.51
C ALA A 328 -10.08 23.70 -6.73
N VAL A 329 -10.71 23.04 -7.72
CA VAL A 329 -10.06 22.67 -8.99
C VAL A 329 -9.62 23.90 -9.79
N GLU A 330 -10.47 24.91 -9.93
CA GLU A 330 -10.11 26.14 -10.64
C GLU A 330 -8.90 26.83 -9.99
N ARG A 331 -8.95 27.01 -8.66
CA ARG A 331 -7.89 27.67 -7.88
C ARG A 331 -6.57 26.90 -7.93
N VAL A 332 -6.59 25.57 -7.80
CA VAL A 332 -5.34 24.78 -7.76
C VAL A 332 -4.61 24.85 -9.10
N TYR A 333 -5.32 24.82 -10.23
CA TYR A 333 -4.70 24.94 -11.55
C TYR A 333 -4.21 26.36 -11.83
N ALA A 334 -4.99 27.39 -11.47
CA ALA A 334 -4.55 28.78 -11.57
C ALA A 334 -3.29 29.06 -10.73
N ALA A 335 -3.08 28.34 -9.61
CA ALA A 335 -1.87 28.40 -8.81
C ALA A 335 -0.71 27.59 -9.41
N ALA A 336 -0.95 26.35 -9.85
CA ALA A 336 0.06 25.51 -10.48
C ALA A 336 0.67 26.17 -11.72
N GLU A 337 -0.13 26.90 -12.50
CA GLU A 337 0.35 27.61 -13.70
C GLU A 337 1.37 28.71 -13.42
N LYS A 338 1.37 29.28 -12.21
CA LYS A 338 2.32 30.32 -11.81
C LYS A 338 3.70 29.78 -11.46
N ILE A 339 3.77 28.51 -11.04
CA ILE A 339 5.01 27.87 -10.64
C ILE A 339 5.74 27.35 -11.89
N LYS A 340 7.06 27.53 -11.92
CA LYS A 340 7.91 27.04 -13.02
C LYS A 340 9.21 26.47 -12.50
N PHE A 341 9.59 25.33 -13.06
CA PHE A 341 10.95 24.80 -13.10
C PHE A 341 11.11 23.99 -14.38
N ASP A 342 12.35 23.72 -14.78
CA ASP A 342 12.65 23.07 -16.04
C ASP A 342 12.02 21.68 -16.15
N HIS A 343 11.42 21.38 -17.31
CA HIS A 343 10.67 20.15 -17.59
C HIS A 343 9.59 19.76 -16.57
N MET A 344 9.00 20.72 -15.84
CA MET A 344 7.92 20.45 -14.89
C MET A 344 6.75 19.70 -15.53
N HIS A 345 6.28 18.65 -14.85
CA HIS A 345 5.14 17.84 -15.23
C HIS A 345 4.07 17.82 -14.12
N TYR A 346 2.81 17.90 -14.49
CA TYR A 346 1.67 17.68 -13.60
C TYR A 346 0.44 17.28 -14.44
N ARG A 347 -0.48 16.53 -13.83
CA ARG A 347 -1.74 16.15 -14.47
C ARG A 347 -2.71 17.32 -14.52
N ARG A 348 -3.54 17.39 -15.56
CA ARG A 348 -4.55 18.45 -15.77
C ARG A 348 -5.99 17.98 -15.51
N ASP A 349 -6.16 16.76 -15.03
CA ASP A 349 -7.46 16.11 -14.85
C ASP A 349 -7.70 15.58 -13.42
N ILE A 350 -6.90 16.01 -12.43
CA ILE A 350 -7.14 15.71 -11.02
C ILE A 350 -8.57 16.13 -10.65
N ALA A 351 -9.32 15.20 -10.06
CA ALA A 351 -10.74 15.33 -9.67
C ALA A 351 -11.75 15.40 -10.85
N ALA A 352 -11.32 15.26 -12.11
CA ALA A 352 -12.21 15.37 -13.26
C ALA A 352 -13.33 14.30 -13.27
N ARG A 353 -13.10 13.12 -12.68
CA ARG A 353 -14.14 12.09 -12.52
C ARG A 353 -15.24 12.53 -11.54
N ALA A 354 -14.86 13.13 -10.41
CA ALA A 354 -15.81 13.60 -9.41
C ALA A 354 -16.62 14.80 -9.90
N LEU A 355 -16.03 15.72 -10.68
CA LEU A 355 -16.74 16.86 -11.26
C LEU A 355 -17.81 16.50 -12.29
N ARG A 356 -17.81 15.27 -12.82
CA ARG A 356 -18.81 14.78 -13.80
C ARG A 356 -20.02 14.10 -13.16
N ARG A 357 -20.04 13.99 -11.83
CA ARG A 357 -21.19 13.49 -11.06
C ARG A 357 -22.08 14.65 -10.67
#